data_AF-A0A1H4D506-F1
#
_entry.id   AF-A0A1H4D506-F1
#
_cell.length_a   1.000
_cell.length_b   1.000
_cell.length_c   1.000
_cell.angle_alpha   90.00
_cell.angle_beta   90.00
_cell.angle_gamma   90.00
#
_symmetry.space_group_name_H-M   'P 1'
#
loop_
_entity.id
_entity.type
_entity.pdbx_description
1 polymer ?
#
loop_
_entity_poly.entity_id
_entity_poly.type
_entity_poly.pdbx_seq_one_letter_code
_entity_poly.pdbx_strand_id
1 'polypeptide(L)'
;MAIKVVVDTNVLVAGLIGGKGPNREILRRCLEGELQPCVGNALYMEYQDLLNRENIQALCKQTSVTLMEFLDGFAQVCTPVDARYLWRPNLTDEADNHVVELAIAAGATYIITNNVNDFARAELKHLGYEVITPEQILRLLRA
;
A
#
# COMPACT_ATOMS: atom_id res chain seq x y z
N MET A 1 -18.74 2.29 -6.80
CA MET A 1 -17.68 3.11 -6.15
C MET A 1 -16.47 2.22 -6.01
N ALA A 2 -15.28 2.73 -6.33
CA ALA A 2 -14.03 1.96 -6.17
C ALA A 2 -13.75 1.73 -4.68
N ILE A 3 -13.15 0.58 -4.35
CA ILE A 3 -12.84 0.21 -2.96
C ILE A 3 -11.61 1.01 -2.52
N LYS A 4 -11.74 1.80 -1.45
CA LYS A 4 -10.62 2.55 -0.89
C LYS A 4 -9.66 1.62 -0.17
N VAL A 5 -8.38 1.70 -0.50
CA VAL A 5 -7.35 0.83 0.06
C VAL A 5 -6.08 1.60 0.40
N VAL A 6 -5.35 1.13 1.41
CA VAL A 6 -3.96 1.53 1.64
C VAL A 6 -3.07 0.40 1.17
N VAL A 7 -2.15 0.69 0.26
CA VAL A 7 -1.19 -0.30 -0.25
C VAL A 7 0.09 -0.18 0.56
N ASP A 8 0.52 -1.24 1.23
CA ASP A 8 1.76 -1.21 1.98
C ASP A 8 2.99 -1.16 1.05
N THR A 9 4.10 -0.61 1.54
CA THR A 9 5.39 -0.51 0.83
C THR A 9 5.85 -1.87 0.33
N ASN A 10 5.72 -2.94 1.14
CA ASN A 10 6.15 -4.28 0.75
C ASN A 10 5.36 -4.82 -0.46
N VAL A 11 4.08 -4.45 -0.63
CA VAL A 11 3.24 -4.87 -1.76
C VAL A 11 3.65 -4.12 -3.01
N LEU A 12 3.86 -2.81 -2.90
CA LEU A 12 4.29 -1.97 -4.01
C LEU A 12 5.63 -2.47 -4.57
N VAL A 13 6.58 -2.76 -3.69
CA VAL A 13 7.92 -3.20 -4.06
C VAL A 13 7.92 -4.60 -4.63
N ALA A 14 7.22 -5.54 -3.99
CA ALA A 14 7.08 -6.89 -4.52
C ALA A 14 6.37 -6.92 -5.88
N GLY A 15 5.43 -6.00 -6.12
CA GLY A 15 4.76 -5.83 -7.42
C GLY A 15 5.64 -5.20 -8.50
N LEU A 16 6.66 -4.44 -8.13
CA LEU A 16 7.63 -3.87 -9.07
C LEU A 16 8.76 -4.84 -9.39
N ILE A 17 9.24 -5.59 -8.39
CA ILE A 17 10.25 -6.64 -8.57
C ILE A 17 9.65 -7.83 -9.34
N GLY A 18 8.46 -8.27 -8.95
CA GLY A 18 7.76 -9.38 -9.58
C GLY A 18 6.97 -8.92 -10.80
N GLY A 19 7.41 -9.28 -12.01
CA GLY A 19 6.67 -8.98 -13.25
C GLY A 19 5.28 -9.64 -13.37
N LYS A 20 4.91 -10.52 -12.43
CA LYS A 20 3.62 -11.21 -12.35
C LYS A 20 3.27 -11.55 -10.90
N GLY A 21 2.00 -11.87 -10.67
CA GLY A 21 1.51 -12.37 -9.38
C GLY A 21 0.62 -11.38 -8.64
N PRO A 22 0.20 -11.73 -7.41
CA PRO A 22 -0.81 -10.99 -6.66
C PRO A 22 -0.44 -9.52 -6.44
N ASN A 23 0.80 -9.23 -6.00
CA ASN A 23 1.27 -7.86 -5.77
C ASN A 23 1.21 -6.99 -7.04
N ARG A 24 1.65 -7.54 -8.19
CA ARG A 24 1.58 -6.85 -9.49
C ARG A 24 0.14 -6.56 -9.89
N GLU A 25 -0.76 -7.51 -9.62
CA GLU A 25 -2.18 -7.35 -9.93
C GLU A 25 -2.82 -6.26 -9.08
N ILE A 26 -2.47 -6.11 -7.79
CA ILE A 26 -2.96 -4.98 -6.97
C ILE A 26 -2.61 -3.64 -7.61
N LEU A 27 -1.35 -3.45 -8.02
CA LEU A 27 -0.92 -2.22 -8.69
C LEU A 27 -1.70 -1.98 -9.99
N ARG A 28 -1.97 -3.03 -10.77
CA ARG A 28 -2.80 -2.94 -11.98
C ARG A 28 -4.23 -2.50 -11.65
N ARG A 29 -4.87 -3.12 -10.66
CA ARG A 29 -6.25 -2.80 -10.24
C ARG A 29 -6.37 -1.36 -9.74
N CYS A 30 -5.34 -0.84 -9.09
CA CYS A 30 -5.25 0.58 -8.73
C CYS A 30 -5.19 1.48 -9.98
N LEU A 31 -4.33 1.16 -10.95
CA LEU A 31 -4.18 1.93 -12.18
C LEU A 31 -5.43 1.87 -13.08
N GLU A 32 -6.17 0.75 -13.05
CA GLU A 32 -7.44 0.56 -13.75
C GLU A 32 -8.63 1.20 -13.02
N GLY A 33 -8.44 1.72 -11.81
CA GLY A 33 -9.48 2.38 -11.01
C GLY A 33 -10.47 1.44 -10.33
N GLU A 34 -10.19 0.13 -10.30
CA GLU A 34 -11.00 -0.84 -9.56
C GLU A 34 -10.76 -0.74 -8.05
N LEU A 35 -9.51 -0.46 -7.68
CA LEU A 35 -9.11 -0.08 -6.32
C LEU A 35 -8.73 1.40 -6.30
N GLN A 36 -9.13 2.10 -5.25
CA GLN A 36 -8.77 3.50 -5.03
C GLN A 36 -7.67 3.55 -3.96
N PRO A 37 -6.38 3.62 -4.34
CA PRO A 37 -5.31 3.75 -3.36
C PRO A 37 -5.40 5.09 -2.64
N CYS A 38 -5.20 5.09 -1.33
CA CYS A 38 -5.09 6.28 -0.49
C CYS A 38 -3.65 6.38 0.02
N VAL A 39 -3.07 7.57 -0.06
CA VAL A 39 -1.67 7.80 0.33
C VAL A 39 -1.55 9.05 1.18
N GLY A 40 -0.79 8.96 2.26
CA GLY A 40 -0.39 10.10 3.09
C GLY A 40 1.07 10.46 2.84
N ASN A 41 1.50 11.63 3.33
CA ASN A 41 2.87 12.11 3.11
C ASN A 41 3.96 11.13 3.58
N ALA A 42 3.80 10.52 4.76
CA ALA A 42 4.80 9.59 5.29
C ALA A 42 4.95 8.36 4.39
N LEU A 43 3.84 7.70 4.05
CA LEU A 43 3.83 6.52 3.17
C LEU A 43 4.38 6.84 1.77
N TYR A 44 4.06 8.03 1.23
CA TYR A 44 4.60 8.46 -0.05
C TYR A 44 6.12 8.66 0.00
N MET A 45 6.64 9.30 1.05
CA MET A 45 8.08 9.47 1.27
C MET A 45 8.77 8.11 1.41
N GLU A 46 8.15 7.15 2.10
CA GLU A 46 8.69 5.79 2.19
C GLU A 46 8.78 5.09 0.82
N TYR A 47 7.78 5.26 -0.04
CA TYR A 47 7.87 4.77 -1.42
C TYR A 47 9.05 5.40 -2.15
N GLN A 48 9.20 6.72 -2.08
CA GLN A 48 10.29 7.43 -2.75
C GLN A 48 11.65 6.95 -2.25
N ASP A 49 11.84 6.89 -0.94
CA ASP A 49 13.09 6.48 -0.31
C ASP A 49 13.45 5.04 -0.66
N LEU A 50 12.47 4.14 -0.65
CA LEU A 50 12.69 2.74 -0.96
C LEU A 50 13.02 2.54 -2.45
N LEU A 51 12.26 3.15 -3.37
CA LEU A 51 12.51 3.02 -4.81
C LEU A 51 13.81 3.69 -5.26
N ASN A 52 14.33 4.64 -4.48
CA ASN A 52 15.66 5.22 -4.70
C ASN A 52 16.83 4.32 -4.29
N ARG A 53 16.61 3.23 -3.55
CA ARG A 53 17.71 2.37 -3.11
C ARG A 53 18.29 1.56 -4.27
N GLU A 54 19.61 1.60 -4.42
CA GLU A 54 20.32 0.93 -5.53
C GLU A 54 20.01 -0.56 -5.64
N ASN A 55 19.87 -1.26 -4.50
CA ASN A 55 19.53 -2.68 -4.49
C ASN A 55 18.12 -2.95 -5.02
N ILE A 56 17.15 -2.05 -4.77
CA ILE A 56 15.78 -2.18 -5.28
C ILE A 56 15.76 -1.88 -6.77
N GLN A 57 16.43 -0.81 -7.21
CA GLN A 57 16.59 -0.51 -8.63
C GLN A 57 17.22 -1.67 -9.40
N ALA A 58 18.25 -2.29 -8.81
CA ALA A 58 18.91 -3.46 -9.40
C ALA A 58 18.02 -4.70 -9.48
N LEU A 59 17.01 -4.84 -8.62
CA LEU A 59 16.05 -5.95 -8.66
C LEU A 59 14.92 -5.70 -9.69
N CYS A 60 14.52 -4.45 -9.90
CA CYS A 60 13.45 -4.06 -10.81
C CYS A 60 13.90 -3.94 -12.28
N LYS A 61 14.59 -4.95 -12.82
CA LYS A 61 15.16 -4.92 -14.20
C LYS A 61 14.14 -5.02 -15.34
N GLN A 62 12.84 -5.04 -15.05
CA GLN A 62 11.79 -5.45 -16.00
C GLN A 62 10.86 -4.32 -16.44
N THR A 63 11.11 -3.06 -16.08
CA THR A 63 10.22 -1.95 -16.38
C THR A 63 10.74 -1.12 -17.56
N SER A 64 9.86 -0.75 -18.50
CA SER A 64 10.18 0.13 -19.65
C SER A 64 10.31 1.62 -19.28
N VAL A 65 9.96 1.97 -18.05
CA VAL A 65 10.06 3.28 -17.42
C VAL A 65 10.89 3.15 -16.14
N THR A 66 11.43 4.26 -15.67
CA THR A 66 12.11 4.33 -14.38
C THR A 66 11.13 4.08 -13.22
N LEU A 67 11.65 3.69 -12.05
CA LEU A 67 10.81 3.51 -10.86
C LEU A 67 10.15 4.81 -10.39
N MET A 68 10.80 5.95 -10.63
CA MET A 68 10.23 7.26 -10.29
C MET A 68 9.12 7.67 -11.26
N GLU A 69 9.27 7.44 -12.56
CA GLU A 69 8.18 7.65 -13.51
C GLU A 69 6.98 6.76 -13.20
N PHE A 70 7.22 5.51 -12.76
CA PHE A 70 6.14 4.66 -12.25
C PHE A 70 5.49 5.28 -11.02
N LEU A 71 6.27 5.73 -10.03
CA LEU A 71 5.73 6.30 -8.79
C LEU A 71 4.91 7.56 -9.06
N ASP A 72 5.36 8.43 -9.96
CA ASP A 72 4.62 9.62 -10.39
C ASP A 72 3.28 9.24 -11.03
N GLY A 73 3.27 8.21 -11.90
CA GLY A 73 2.04 7.69 -12.50
C GLY A 73 1.11 7.04 -11.48
N PHE A 74 1.66 6.30 -10.52
CA PHE A 74 0.89 5.70 -9.43
C PHE A 74 0.30 6.78 -8.50
N ALA A 75 1.05 7.85 -8.22
CA ALA A 75 0.58 8.98 -7.42
C ALA A 75 -0.64 9.68 -8.05
N GLN A 76 -0.73 9.73 -9.38
CA GLN A 76 -1.88 10.31 -10.08
C GLN A 76 -3.19 9.57 -9.85
N VAL A 77 -3.14 8.25 -9.56
CA VAL A 77 -4.34 7.47 -9.23
C VAL A 77 -4.62 7.39 -7.73
N CYS A 78 -3.71 7.89 -6.89
CA CYS A 78 -3.88 7.92 -5.44
C CYS A 78 -4.76 9.08 -4.99
N THR A 79 -5.57 8.82 -3.95
CA THR A 79 -6.24 9.86 -3.18
C THR A 79 -5.28 10.34 -2.09
N PRO A 80 -4.85 11.62 -2.09
CA PRO A 80 -4.02 12.16 -1.01
C PRO A 80 -4.85 12.32 0.26
N VAL A 81 -4.28 11.95 1.40
CA VAL A 81 -4.94 12.04 2.71
C VAL A 81 -4.00 12.69 3.72
N ASP A 82 -4.47 13.74 4.36
CA ASP A 82 -3.77 14.41 5.46
C ASP A 82 -4.02 13.67 6.78
N ALA A 83 -3.19 12.68 7.09
CA ALA A 83 -3.18 12.00 8.37
C ALA A 83 -2.37 12.84 9.38
N ARG A 84 -2.97 13.22 10.51
CA ARG A 84 -2.39 14.17 11.47
C ARG A 84 -1.45 13.57 12.53
N TYR A 85 -1.15 12.27 12.45
CA TYR A 85 -0.18 11.55 13.31
C TYR A 85 -0.35 11.80 14.82
N LEU A 86 -1.60 11.85 15.29
CA LEU A 86 -1.93 12.17 16.69
C LEU A 86 -2.08 10.93 17.56
N TRP A 87 -2.23 9.74 16.96
CA TRP A 87 -2.50 8.51 17.68
C TRP A 87 -1.43 7.47 17.38
N ARG A 88 -0.64 7.09 18.39
CA ARG A 88 0.31 5.98 18.30
C ARG A 88 -0.31 4.72 18.88
N PRO A 89 -1.04 3.89 18.10
CA PRO A 89 -1.30 2.54 18.55
C PRO A 89 0.08 1.91 18.75
N ASN A 90 0.38 1.32 19.89
CA ASN A 90 1.68 0.68 20.04
C ASN A 90 1.69 -0.51 19.08
N LEU A 91 2.20 -0.37 17.85
CA LEU A 91 2.42 -1.48 16.93
C LEU A 91 3.70 -2.24 17.29
N THR A 92 3.92 -3.39 16.65
CA THR A 92 5.17 -4.14 16.81
C THR A 92 6.31 -3.44 16.08
N ASP A 93 6.03 -2.95 14.88
CA ASP A 93 6.87 -1.98 14.21
C ASP A 93 6.23 -0.58 14.38
N GLU A 94 6.92 0.32 15.09
CA GLU A 94 6.43 1.69 15.25
C GLU A 94 6.40 2.46 13.92
N ALA A 95 7.17 2.01 12.92
CA ALA A 95 7.13 2.60 11.59
C ALA A 95 5.75 2.41 10.96
N ASP A 96 5.07 1.29 11.18
CA ASP A 96 3.78 0.99 10.53
C ASP A 96 2.58 1.81 11.08
N ASN A 97 2.78 2.57 12.17
CA ASN A 97 1.71 3.34 12.81
C ASN A 97 1.06 4.32 11.83
N HIS A 98 1.87 4.92 10.97
CA HIS A 98 1.41 5.90 10.00
C HIS A 98 0.47 5.27 8.95
N VAL A 99 0.62 3.97 8.64
CA VAL A 99 -0.23 3.21 7.71
C VAL A 99 -1.62 2.99 8.31
N VAL A 100 -1.69 2.64 9.59
CA VAL A 100 -2.96 2.50 10.33
C VAL A 100 -3.71 3.82 10.41
N GLU A 101 -3.01 4.89 10.82
CA GLU A 101 -3.62 6.22 10.91
C GLU A 101 -4.13 6.70 9.56
N LEU A 102 -3.36 6.47 8.49
CA LEU A 102 -3.78 6.75 7.13
C LEU A 102 -5.05 5.98 6.75
N ALA A 103 -5.13 4.68 7.05
CA ALA A 103 -6.30 3.87 6.74
C ALA A 103 -7.57 4.41 7.40
N ILE A 104 -7.47 4.83 8.67
CA ILE A 104 -8.58 5.43 9.41
C ILE A 104 -8.96 6.78 8.82
N ALA A 105 -7.99 7.68 8.62
CA ALA A 105 -8.23 9.02 8.07
C ALA A 105 -8.83 8.97 6.65
N ALA A 106 -8.42 7.98 5.85
CA ALA A 106 -8.93 7.77 4.50
C ALA A 106 -10.35 7.17 4.46
N GLY A 107 -10.78 6.53 5.56
CA GLY A 107 -11.91 5.60 5.56
C GLY A 107 -11.66 4.44 4.61
N ALA A 108 -10.44 3.90 4.61
CA ALA A 108 -10.06 2.77 3.77
C ALA A 108 -10.75 1.50 4.25
N THR A 109 -11.25 0.70 3.30
CA THR A 109 -11.83 -0.62 3.61
C THR A 109 -10.73 -1.61 3.97
N TYR A 110 -9.59 -1.54 3.28
CA TYR A 110 -8.49 -2.50 3.43
C TYR A 110 -7.12 -1.85 3.55
N ILE A 111 -6.28 -2.39 4.42
CA ILE A 111 -4.83 -2.28 4.34
C ILE A 111 -4.32 -3.54 3.64
N ILE A 112 -3.69 -3.39 2.48
CA ILE A 112 -3.14 -4.50 1.70
C ILE A 112 -1.66 -4.63 2.03
N THR A 113 -1.27 -5.74 2.68
CA THR A 113 0.12 -6.02 3.08
C THR A 113 0.45 -7.50 2.92
N ASN A 114 1.73 -7.81 2.67
CA ASN A 114 2.23 -9.19 2.79
C ASN A 114 2.52 -9.59 4.25
N ASN A 115 2.63 -8.62 5.16
CA ASN A 115 3.01 -8.84 6.57
C ASN A 115 1.81 -8.66 7.51
N VAL A 116 0.75 -9.43 7.33
CA VAL A 116 -0.49 -9.31 8.12
C VAL A 116 -0.28 -9.41 9.64
N ASN A 117 0.78 -10.11 10.08
CA ASN A 117 1.10 -10.28 11.49
C ASN A 117 1.52 -8.98 12.18
N ASP A 118 2.11 -8.03 11.43
CA ASP A 118 2.58 -6.74 11.97
C ASP A 118 1.38 -5.88 12.41
N PHE A 119 0.20 -6.13 11.82
CA PHE A 119 -1.07 -5.48 12.12
C PHE A 119 -2.06 -6.37 12.91
N ALA A 120 -1.62 -7.50 13.47
CA ALA A 120 -2.53 -8.46 14.11
C ALA A 120 -2.92 -8.11 15.57
N ARG A 121 -2.46 -6.96 16.10
CA ARG A 121 -2.72 -6.56 17.50
C ARG A 121 -4.21 -6.34 17.74
N ALA A 122 -4.69 -6.78 18.91
CA ALA A 122 -6.12 -6.72 19.27
C ALA A 122 -6.67 -5.29 19.28
N GLU A 123 -5.84 -4.31 19.62
CA GLU A 123 -6.18 -2.87 19.63
C GLU A 123 -6.48 -2.29 18.24
N LEU A 124 -6.00 -2.96 17.19
CA LEU A 124 -6.28 -2.59 15.80
C LEU A 124 -7.58 -3.17 15.26
N LYS A 125 -8.13 -4.18 15.96
CA LYS A 125 -9.38 -4.82 15.56
C LYS A 125 -10.52 -3.84 15.81
N HIS A 126 -11.44 -3.73 14.85
CA HIS A 126 -12.63 -2.86 14.89
C HIS A 126 -12.43 -1.37 14.59
N LEU A 127 -11.32 -0.98 13.95
CA LEU A 127 -11.08 0.41 13.54
C LEU A 127 -11.69 0.79 12.18
N GLY A 128 -12.58 -0.05 11.63
CA GLY A 128 -13.29 0.20 10.38
C GLY A 128 -12.53 -0.16 9.11
N TYR A 129 -11.32 -0.72 9.22
CA TYR A 129 -10.57 -1.32 8.13
C TYR A 129 -10.23 -2.79 8.43
N GLU A 130 -9.96 -3.56 7.39
CA GLU A 130 -9.44 -4.94 7.48
C GLU A 130 -8.02 -5.03 6.91
N VAL A 131 -7.18 -5.86 7.51
CA VAL A 131 -5.83 -6.14 7.00
C VAL A 131 -5.89 -7.41 6.17
N ILE A 132 -5.48 -7.33 4.90
CA ILE A 132 -5.69 -8.39 3.92
C ILE A 132 -4.45 -8.58 3.05
N THR A 133 -4.20 -9.82 2.61
CA THR A 133 -3.14 -10.08 1.63
C THR A 133 -3.59 -9.73 0.21
N PRO A 134 -2.64 -9.45 -0.70
CA PRO A 134 -2.94 -9.29 -2.13
C PRO A 134 -3.78 -10.43 -2.71
N GLU A 135 -3.51 -11.68 -2.34
CA GLU A 135 -4.24 -12.84 -2.85
C GLU A 135 -5.70 -12.87 -2.38
N GLN A 136 -5.94 -12.50 -1.13
CA GLN A 136 -7.27 -12.52 -0.52
C GLN A 136 -8.17 -11.48 -1.18
N ILE A 137 -7.72 -10.23 -1.34
CA ILE A 137 -8.54 -9.18 -1.98
C ILE A 137 -8.82 -9.49 -3.45
N LEU A 138 -7.88 -10.08 -4.18
CA LEU A 138 -8.11 -10.50 -5.56
C LEU A 138 -9.15 -11.62 -5.69
N ARG A 139 -9.30 -12.48 -4.67
CA ARG A 139 -10.40 -13.45 -4.63
C ARG A 139 -11.73 -12.76 -4.40
N LEU A 140 -11.78 -11.74 -3.54
CA LEU A 140 -13.00 -10.96 -3.28
C LEU A 140 -13.46 -10.17 -4.50
N LEU A 141 -12.55 -9.61 -5.29
CA LEU A 141 -12.87 -8.86 -6.51
C LEU A 141 -13.37 -9.75 -7.68
N ARG A 142 -13.15 -11.07 -7.61
CA ARG A 142 -13.60 -12.03 -8.64
C ARG A 142 -14.97 -12.64 -8.33
N ALA A 143 -15.50 -12.42 -7.13
CA ALA A 143 -16.79 -12.89 -6.68
C ALA A 143 -17.90 -11.89 -7.03
#